data_AF-A0A2E0UU47-F1
#
_entry.id   AF-A0A2E0UU47-F1
#
_cell.length_a   1.000
_cell.length_b   1.000
_cell.length_c   1.000
_cell.angle_alpha   90.00
_cell.angle_beta   90.00
_cell.angle_gamma   90.00
#
_symmetry.space_group_name_H-M   'P 1'
#
loop_
_entity.id
_entity.type
_entity.pdbx_description
1 polymer ?
#
loop_
_entity_poly.entity_id
_entity_poly.type
_entity_poly.pdbx_seq_one_letter_code
_entity_poly.pdbx_strand_id
1 'polypeptide(L)'
;MDFITIGAKENCTHWGFVFDLNSLYAYLERISDPRKPKGVRYHLATILLLILLGKMGGENHPTGIAEWIKHREEGLVWMLKLPRKKVPHHCTIRRILEALESDMFEKIMGEYQRSHIPDGEEIIISIDGKSLRGTIVRQETRGEHLLAA
;
A
#
# COMPACT_ATOMS: atom_id res chain seq x y z
N MET A 1 -13.03 18.00 -25.07
CA MET A 1 -13.54 17.28 -23.88
C MET A 1 -13.26 15.83 -24.16
N ASP A 2 -12.15 15.32 -23.67
CA ASP A 2 -11.75 13.94 -23.90
C ASP A 2 -12.50 13.08 -22.89
N PHE A 3 -13.57 12.44 -23.33
CA PHE A 3 -14.30 11.49 -22.52
C PHE A 3 -13.40 10.28 -22.31
N ILE A 4 -13.01 9.99 -21.07
CA ILE A 4 -12.37 8.73 -20.73
C ILE A 4 -13.44 7.66 -20.88
N THR A 5 -13.38 6.88 -21.96
CA THR A 5 -14.21 5.67 -22.11
C THR A 5 -13.71 4.64 -21.11
N ILE A 6 -14.39 4.53 -19.97
CA ILE A 6 -14.07 3.53 -18.94
C ILE A 6 -14.52 2.14 -19.46
N GLY A 7 -13.63 1.16 -19.45
CA GLY A 7 -13.95 -0.22 -19.82
C GLY A 7 -14.91 -0.90 -18.83
N ALA A 8 -15.55 -2.00 -19.23
CA ALA A 8 -16.57 -2.68 -18.44
C ALA A 8 -16.10 -3.20 -17.06
N LYS A 9 -14.79 -3.33 -16.84
CA LYS A 9 -14.17 -3.76 -15.57
C LYS A 9 -13.26 -2.70 -14.96
N GLU A 10 -13.34 -1.47 -15.44
CA GLU A 10 -12.50 -0.38 -14.98
C GLU A 10 -13.32 0.61 -14.16
N ASN A 11 -12.65 1.33 -13.28
CA ASN A 11 -13.18 2.48 -12.58
C ASN A 11 -12.16 3.61 -12.61
N CYS A 12 -12.59 4.81 -12.26
CA CYS A 12 -11.76 6.00 -12.26
C CYS A 12 -11.91 6.73 -10.94
N THR A 13 -10.78 7.07 -10.32
CA THR A 13 -10.78 8.01 -9.20
C THR A 13 -11.33 9.36 -9.65
N HIS A 14 -11.84 10.15 -8.71
CA HIS A 14 -12.26 11.54 -8.96
C HIS A 14 -11.15 12.46 -9.50
N TRP A 15 -9.90 11.99 -9.57
CA TRP A 15 -8.74 12.69 -10.13
C TRP A 15 -8.29 12.18 -11.50
N GLY A 16 -8.99 11.20 -12.08
CA GLY A 16 -8.72 10.72 -13.44
C GLY A 16 -7.80 9.50 -13.52
N PHE A 17 -7.34 8.95 -12.39
CA PHE A 17 -6.60 7.68 -12.35
C PHE A 17 -7.57 6.52 -12.59
N VAL A 18 -7.37 5.79 -13.68
CA VAL A 18 -8.18 4.63 -14.08
C VAL A 18 -7.52 3.35 -13.56
N PHE A 19 -8.32 2.44 -13.01
CA PHE A 19 -7.85 1.17 -12.44
C PHE A 19 -8.87 0.05 -12.68
N ASP A 20 -8.40 -1.19 -12.73
CA ASP A 20 -9.25 -2.38 -12.85
C ASP A 20 -9.96 -2.70 -11.51
N LEU A 21 -11.21 -3.17 -11.55
CA LEU A 21 -12.03 -3.46 -10.37
C LEU A 21 -11.49 -4.61 -9.51
N ASN A 22 -10.62 -5.46 -10.06
CA ASN A 22 -9.89 -6.50 -9.33
C ASN A 22 -8.44 -6.10 -9.00
N SER A 23 -8.03 -4.88 -9.34
CA SER A 23 -6.69 -4.37 -9.03
C SER A 23 -6.49 -4.16 -7.53
N LEU A 24 -5.23 -4.12 -7.12
CA LEU A 24 -4.83 -3.77 -5.75
C LEU A 24 -5.48 -2.45 -5.27
N TYR A 25 -5.57 -1.45 -6.16
CA TYR A 25 -6.18 -0.17 -5.81
C TYR A 25 -7.65 -0.32 -5.39
N ALA A 26 -8.43 -1.13 -6.12
CA ALA A 26 -9.83 -1.39 -5.81
C ALA A 26 -10.02 -2.07 -4.44
N TYR A 27 -9.09 -2.94 -4.05
CA TYR A 27 -9.09 -3.54 -2.71
C TYR A 27 -8.70 -2.53 -1.63
N LEU A 28 -7.70 -1.67 -1.89
CA LEU A 28 -7.31 -0.60 -0.96
C LEU A 28 -8.43 0.42 -0.73
N GLU A 29 -9.33 0.65 -1.68
CA GLU A 29 -10.50 1.52 -1.51
C GLU A 29 -11.50 1.00 -0.47
N ARG A 30 -11.49 -0.30 -0.16
CA ARG A 30 -12.37 -0.90 0.85
C ARG A 30 -11.93 -0.58 2.27
N ILE A 31 -10.73 -0.02 2.46
CA ILE A 31 -10.21 0.36 3.77
C ILE A 31 -10.83 1.70 4.20
N SER A 32 -11.43 1.71 5.39
CA SER A 32 -12.04 2.91 5.96
C SER A 32 -10.98 3.96 6.30
N ASP A 33 -11.24 5.22 5.94
CA ASP A 33 -10.33 6.33 6.20
C ASP A 33 -10.45 6.83 7.65
N PRO A 34 -9.41 6.69 8.50
CA PRO A 34 -9.47 7.13 9.90
C PRO A 34 -9.37 8.66 10.04
N ARG A 35 -9.14 9.40 8.95
CA ARG A 35 -8.93 10.85 8.97
C ARG A 35 -10.25 11.61 9.02
N LYS A 36 -10.25 12.77 9.67
CA LYS A 36 -11.40 13.69 9.67
C LYS A 36 -11.66 14.23 8.24
N PRO A 37 -12.91 14.26 7.74
CA PRO A 37 -13.22 14.62 6.36
C PRO A 37 -12.68 16.00 5.90
N LYS A 38 -12.74 17.01 6.78
CA LYS A 38 -12.32 18.39 6.45
C LYS A 38 -10.82 18.55 6.14
N GLY A 39 -10.00 17.53 6.39
CA GLY A 39 -8.55 17.55 6.16
C GLY A 39 -8.05 16.62 5.06
N VAL A 40 -8.93 15.90 4.37
CA VAL A 40 -8.54 14.89 3.38
C VAL A 40 -8.12 15.58 2.08
N ARG A 41 -6.84 15.46 1.74
CA ARG A 41 -6.23 16.03 0.51
C ARG A 41 -5.95 15.00 -0.57
N TYR A 42 -5.79 13.74 -0.18
CA TYR A 42 -5.52 12.61 -1.06
C TYR A 42 -6.37 11.44 -0.59
N HIS A 43 -6.88 10.64 -1.52
CA HIS A 43 -7.61 9.42 -1.21
C HIS A 43 -6.75 8.45 -0.40
N LEU A 44 -7.32 7.75 0.58
CA LEU A 44 -6.55 6.84 1.43
C LEU A 44 -5.86 5.76 0.60
N ALA A 45 -6.59 5.13 -0.33
CA ALA A 45 -6.05 4.10 -1.21
C ALA A 45 -4.82 4.58 -2.00
N THR A 46 -4.81 5.84 -2.45
CA THR A 46 -3.64 6.43 -3.12
C THR A 46 -2.44 6.56 -2.18
N ILE A 47 -2.66 6.92 -0.91
CA ILE A 47 -1.57 7.01 0.06
C ILE A 47 -1.04 5.61 0.41
N LEU A 48 -1.91 4.63 0.60
CA LEU A 48 -1.52 3.25 0.87
C LEU A 48 -0.75 2.65 -0.32
N LEU A 49 -1.16 2.94 -1.55
CA LEU A 49 -0.41 2.56 -2.75
C LEU A 49 1.00 3.18 -2.75
N LEU A 50 1.13 4.48 -2.43
CA LEU A 50 2.43 5.14 -2.32
C LEU A 50 3.32 4.51 -1.23
N ILE A 51 2.73 4.14 -0.09
CA ILE A 51 3.42 3.44 1.00
C ILE A 51 3.92 2.08 0.52
N LEU A 52 3.07 1.31 -0.16
CA LEU A 52 3.45 0.01 -0.72
C LEU A 52 4.56 0.12 -1.75
N LEU A 53 4.52 1.13 -2.63
CA LEU A 53 5.60 1.41 -3.57
C LEU A 53 6.92 1.73 -2.85
N GLY A 54 6.88 2.53 -1.78
CA GLY A 54 8.06 2.79 -0.94
C GLY A 54 8.59 1.51 -0.27
N LYS A 55 7.70 0.65 0.24
CA LYS A 55 8.06 -0.66 0.81
C LYS A 55 8.71 -1.57 -0.21
N MET A 56 8.16 -1.67 -1.43
CA MET A 56 8.77 -2.42 -2.54
C MET A 56 10.09 -1.81 -2.99
N GLY A 57 10.28 -0.50 -2.78
CA GLY A 57 11.53 0.21 -2.95
C GLY A 57 12.59 -0.08 -1.88
N GLY A 58 12.28 -0.91 -0.87
CA GLY A 58 13.21 -1.30 0.20
C GLY A 58 13.08 -0.48 1.49
N GLU A 59 12.17 0.50 1.54
CA GLU A 59 12.06 1.40 2.69
C GLU A 59 11.20 0.81 3.80
N ASN A 60 11.76 0.63 5.01
CA ASN A 60 11.04 -0.01 6.12
C ASN A 60 10.52 0.97 7.19
N HIS A 61 10.81 2.25 7.07
CA HIS A 61 10.41 3.28 8.05
C HIS A 61 9.60 4.40 7.39
N PRO A 62 8.67 5.06 8.12
CA PRO A 62 7.83 6.12 7.57
C PRO A 62 8.61 7.27 6.92
N THR A 63 9.76 7.64 7.49
CA THR A 63 10.65 8.67 6.94
C THR A 63 11.25 8.23 5.61
N GLY A 64 11.84 7.04 5.54
CA GLY A 64 12.41 6.50 4.31
C GLY A 64 11.38 6.34 3.21
N ILE A 65 10.18 5.86 3.54
CA ILE A 65 9.04 5.78 2.61
C ILE A 65 8.70 7.18 2.06
N ALA A 66 8.59 8.19 2.93
CA ALA A 66 8.27 9.55 2.50
C ALA A 66 9.37 10.17 1.62
N GLU A 67 10.65 9.92 1.92
CA GLU A 67 11.79 10.35 1.11
C GLU A 67 11.80 9.66 -0.25
N TRP A 68 11.59 8.34 -0.29
CA TRP A 68 11.52 7.56 -1.53
C TRP A 68 10.40 8.06 -2.45
N ILE A 69 9.24 8.38 -1.88
CA ILE A 69 8.11 9.01 -2.59
C ILE A 69 8.51 10.41 -3.08
N LYS A 70 9.16 11.21 -2.24
CA LYS A 70 9.54 12.59 -2.58
C LYS A 70 10.56 12.65 -3.71
N HIS A 71 11.54 11.76 -3.73
CA HIS A 71 12.52 11.64 -4.81
C HIS A 71 11.90 11.29 -6.17
N ARG A 72 10.66 10.77 -6.18
CA ARG A 72 9.90 10.38 -7.37
C ARG A 72 8.65 11.22 -7.58
N GLU A 73 8.57 12.40 -6.97
CA GLU A 73 7.36 13.23 -6.92
C GLU A 73 6.78 13.50 -8.32
N GLU A 74 7.59 13.94 -9.28
CA GLU A 74 7.11 14.30 -10.61
C GLU A 74 6.49 13.10 -11.35
N GLY A 75 7.20 11.96 -11.34
CA GLY A 75 6.72 10.73 -11.97
C GLY A 75 5.46 10.18 -11.30
N LEU A 76 5.39 10.20 -9.97
CA LEU A 76 4.23 9.73 -9.23
C LEU A 76 3.00 10.64 -9.40
N VAL A 77 3.21 11.96 -9.41
CA VAL A 77 2.14 12.94 -9.68
C VAL A 77 1.55 12.70 -11.07
N TRP A 78 2.40 12.51 -12.07
CA TRP A 78 1.97 12.27 -13.45
C TRP A 78 1.27 10.92 -13.59
N MET A 79 1.90 9.84 -13.13
CA MET A 79 1.41 8.46 -13.29
C MET A 79 0.09 8.22 -12.55
N LEU A 80 -0.01 8.70 -11.31
CA LEU A 80 -1.21 8.49 -10.48
C LEU A 80 -2.23 9.62 -10.61
N LYS A 81 -2.00 10.59 -11.50
CA LYS A 81 -2.85 11.78 -11.72
C LYS A 81 -3.28 12.41 -10.39
N LEU A 82 -2.30 12.68 -9.52
CA LEU A 82 -2.58 13.17 -8.17
C LEU A 82 -3.33 14.52 -8.22
N PRO A 83 -4.24 14.80 -7.26
CA PRO A 83 -4.98 16.06 -7.20
C PRO A 83 -4.12 17.31 -7.10
N ARG A 84 -2.86 17.15 -6.72
CA ARG A 84 -1.91 18.23 -6.47
C ARG A 84 -0.61 17.89 -7.17
N LYS A 85 0.12 18.93 -7.56
CA LYS A 85 1.48 18.82 -8.12
C LYS A 85 2.55 18.42 -7.08
N LYS A 86 2.15 17.82 -5.96
CA LYS A 86 3.01 17.44 -4.84
C LYS A 86 2.51 16.13 -4.24
N VAL A 87 3.42 15.31 -3.76
CA VAL A 87 3.11 14.10 -3.00
C VAL A 87 2.67 14.43 -1.56
N PRO A 88 2.01 13.50 -0.84
CA PRO A 88 1.70 13.68 0.57
C PRO A 88 2.96 13.98 1.40
N HIS A 89 2.81 14.85 2.39
CA HIS A 89 3.90 15.19 3.31
C HIS A 89 4.24 14.00 4.23
N HIS A 90 5.49 13.92 4.72
CA HIS A 90 5.93 12.82 5.59
C HIS A 90 5.05 12.65 6.84
N CYS A 91 4.54 13.75 7.43
CA CYS A 91 3.62 13.67 8.56
C CYS A 91 2.30 12.97 8.20
N THR A 92 1.83 13.09 6.95
CA THR A 92 0.61 12.41 6.49
C THR A 92 0.84 10.91 6.40
N ILE A 93 1.98 10.49 5.85
CA ILE A 93 2.38 9.07 5.78
C ILE A 93 2.45 8.48 7.19
N ARG A 94 3.17 9.15 8.09
CA ARG A 94 3.31 8.73 9.50
C ARG A 94 1.96 8.59 10.20
N ARG A 95 1.10 9.62 10.15
CA ARG A 95 -0.21 9.60 10.82
C ARG A 95 -1.13 8.50 10.31
N ILE A 96 -1.06 8.18 9.02
CA ILE A 96 -1.85 7.09 8.45
C ILE A 96 -1.34 5.75 8.96
N LEU A 97 -0.03 5.52 8.94
CA LEU A 97 0.56 4.29 9.47
C LEU A 97 0.27 4.10 10.97
N GLU A 98 0.24 5.18 11.75
CA GLU A 98 -0.11 5.15 13.17
C GLU A 98 -1.61 4.87 13.42
N ALA A 99 -2.48 5.21 12.47
CA ALA A 99 -3.93 5.09 12.62
C ALA A 99 -4.55 3.91 11.86
N LEU A 100 -3.75 3.20 11.05
CA LEU A 100 -4.21 2.08 10.23
C LEU A 100 -4.47 0.85 11.10
N GLU A 101 -5.64 0.25 10.96
CA GLU A 101 -5.97 -1.02 11.61
C GLU A 101 -5.28 -2.17 10.87
N SER A 102 -4.27 -2.79 11.51
CA SER A 102 -3.45 -3.85 10.88
C SER A 102 -4.29 -5.04 10.44
N ASP A 103 -5.20 -5.52 11.29
CA ASP A 103 -6.01 -6.71 11.03
C ASP A 103 -6.92 -6.52 9.80
N MET A 104 -7.51 -5.33 9.66
CA MET A 104 -8.31 -4.96 8.49
C MET A 104 -7.45 -4.90 7.22
N PHE A 105 -6.28 -4.26 7.30
CA PHE A 105 -5.36 -4.17 6.17
C PHE A 105 -4.89 -5.56 5.71
N GLU A 106 -4.49 -6.41 6.65
CA GLU A 106 -4.06 -7.79 6.37
C GLU A 106 -5.18 -8.62 5.73
N LYS A 107 -6.41 -8.50 6.24
CA LYS A 107 -7.57 -9.18 5.66
C LYS A 107 -7.78 -8.77 4.20
N ILE A 108 -7.79 -7.46 3.91
CA ILE A 108 -8.01 -6.91 2.57
C ILE A 108 -6.91 -7.38 1.61
N MET A 109 -5.65 -7.34 2.06
CA MET A 109 -4.52 -7.81 1.25
C MET A 109 -4.57 -9.31 1.00
N GLY A 110 -5.01 -10.11 1.98
CA GLY A 110 -5.22 -11.54 1.81
C GLY A 110 -6.35 -11.87 0.83
N GLU A 111 -7.44 -11.09 0.84
CA GLU A 111 -8.51 -11.21 -0.16
C GLU A 111 -8.01 -10.87 -1.58
N TYR A 112 -7.23 -9.79 -1.72
CA TYR A 112 -6.61 -9.43 -2.99
C TYR A 112 -5.70 -10.53 -3.52
N GLN A 113 -4.84 -11.11 -2.67
CA GLN A 113 -3.95 -12.20 -3.09
C GLN A 113 -4.74 -13.42 -3.53
N ARG A 114 -5.75 -13.84 -2.75
CA ARG A 114 -6.61 -14.97 -3.11
C ARG A 114 -7.37 -14.75 -4.42
N SER A 115 -7.79 -13.52 -4.72
CA SER A 115 -8.50 -13.25 -5.98
C SER A 115 -7.65 -13.41 -7.24
N HIS A 116 -6.33 -13.53 -7.09
CA HIS A 116 -5.39 -13.78 -8.19
C HIS A 116 -4.96 -15.25 -8.29
N ILE A 117 -5.43 -16.11 -7.38
CA ILE A 117 -5.21 -17.55 -7.43
C ILE A 117 -6.39 -18.15 -8.22
N PRO A 118 -6.14 -18.83 -9.35
CA PRO A 118 -7.21 -19.48 -10.12
C PRO A 118 -7.95 -20.52 -9.27
N ASP A 119 -9.26 -20.66 -9.50
CA ASP A 119 -10.08 -21.65 -8.79
C ASP A 119 -9.51 -23.07 -9.01
N GLY A 120 -9.23 -23.77 -7.91
CA GLY A 120 -8.69 -25.12 -7.93
C GLY A 120 -7.16 -25.22 -8.05
N GLU A 121 -6.45 -24.11 -8.13
CA GLU A 121 -4.98 -24.08 -8.04
C GLU A 121 -4.54 -23.73 -6.61
N GLU A 122 -3.62 -24.53 -6.06
CA GLU A 122 -2.98 -24.26 -4.78
C GLU A 122 -1.56 -23.75 -5.02
N ILE A 123 -1.27 -22.51 -4.62
CA ILE A 123 0.09 -21.99 -4.65
C ILE A 123 0.77 -22.35 -3.33
N ILE A 124 1.66 -23.34 -3.37
CA ILE A 124 2.48 -23.72 -2.23
C ILE A 124 3.73 -22.83 -2.21
N ILE A 125 3.78 -21.91 -1.24
CA ILE A 125 4.96 -21.09 -0.98
C ILE A 125 5.69 -21.71 0.21
N SER A 126 6.89 -22.25 -0.02
CA SER A 126 7.73 -22.76 1.05
C SER A 126 8.54 -21.63 1.64
N ILE A 127 8.13 -21.14 2.81
CA ILE A 127 8.83 -20.08 3.54
C ILE A 127 9.71 -20.72 4.61
N ASP A 128 11.04 -20.64 4.44
CA ASP A 128 12.00 -21.05 5.47
C ASP A 128 12.39 -19.85 6.34
N GLY A 129 12.17 -19.96 7.65
CA GLY A 129 12.48 -18.93 8.62
C GLY A 129 13.62 -19.37 9.54
N LYS A 130 14.82 -18.79 9.38
CA LYS A 130 15.94 -19.02 10.32
C LYS A 130 16.02 -17.90 11.33
N SER A 131 16.05 -18.22 12.62
CA SER A 131 16.26 -17.21 13.66
C SER A 131 17.74 -16.82 13.73
N LEU A 132 18.05 -15.53 13.59
CA LEU A 132 19.42 -15.04 13.70
C LEU A 132 19.88 -15.12 15.16
N ARG A 133 20.98 -15.82 15.42
CA ARG A 133 21.51 -16.00 16.78
C ARG A 133 21.94 -14.65 17.36
N GLY A 134 21.54 -14.37 18.61
CA GLY A 134 21.95 -13.18 19.35
C GLY A 134 21.03 -11.96 19.19
N THR A 135 19.92 -12.09 18.47
CA THR A 135 18.91 -11.03 18.31
C THR A 135 17.78 -11.09 19.34
N ILE A 136 17.74 -12.15 20.15
CA ILE A 136 16.79 -12.25 21.28
C ILE A 136 17.30 -11.34 22.40
N VAL A 137 16.58 -10.25 22.65
CA VAL A 137 16.88 -9.32 23.75
C VAL A 137 16.62 -10.00 25.09
N ARG A 138 17.40 -9.66 26.13
CA ARG A 138 17.14 -10.16 27.49
C ARG A 138 15.69 -9.86 27.89
N GLN A 139 14.97 -10.91 28.28
CA GLN A 139 13.54 -10.92 28.66
C GLN A 139 12.53 -11.07 27.50
N GLU A 140 12.99 -11.20 26.26
CA GLU A 140 12.12 -11.58 25.13
C GLU A 140 12.34 -13.03 24.70
N THR A 141 11.35 -13.62 24.02
CA THR A 141 11.44 -14.97 23.45
C THR A 141 11.53 -14.96 21.92
N ARG A 142 11.39 -13.79 21.29
CA ARG A 142 11.46 -13.64 19.83
C ARG A 142 12.77 -12.97 19.44
N GLY A 143 13.40 -13.52 18.40
CA GLY A 143 14.57 -12.93 17.75
C GLY A 143 14.20 -12.51 16.33
N GLU A 144 15.10 -11.83 15.65
CA GLU A 144 14.93 -11.54 14.23
C GLU A 144 14.96 -12.85 13.43
N HIS A 145 13.97 -13.01 12.55
CA HIS A 145 13.85 -14.15 11.64
C HIS A 145 14.26 -13.72 10.24
N LEU A 146 15.21 -14.44 9.65
CA LEU A 146 15.55 -14.36 8.23
C LEU A 146 14.57 -15.24 7.47
N LEU A 147 13.76 -14.62 6.61
CA LEU A 147 12.90 -15.33 5.68
C LEU A 147 13.64 -15.55 4.36
N ALA A 148 13.63 -16.79 3.88
CA ALA A 148 13.85 -17.12 2.48
C ALA A 148 12.54 -17.71 1.93
N ALA A 149 12.11 -17.24 0.77
CA ALA A 149 10.92 -17.70 0.06
C ALA A 149 11.24 -17.83 -1.43
#